data_AF-A0A0P7W6B7-F1
#
_entry.id   AF-A0A0P7W6B7-F1
#
_cell.length_a   1.000
_cell.length_b   1.000
_cell.length_c   1.000
_cell.angle_alpha   90.00
_cell.angle_beta   90.00
_cell.angle_gamma   90.00
#
_symmetry.space_group_name_H-M   'P 1'
#
loop_
_entity.id
_entity.type
_entity.pdbx_description
1 polymer ?
#
loop_
_entity_poly.entity_id
_entity_poly.type
_entity_poly.pdbx_seq_one_letter_code
_entity_poly.pdbx_strand_id
1 'polypeptide(L)'
;MTKPIPHRTAILAGLVASLALSGCMALPQSAVQALPQDASADTVQLAEMKDAMAGAEPTVTPQLRPAPLVGRGFAQVSKQPGESLNQRRILAMRAARLDALRDLTEQVHGIRITSDSLLRDAVLRNDTLAARVEGTLRGARTVAITPRSHDGYAVTMQLDADTVAYILRAVGTGG
;
A
#
# COMPACT_ATOMS: atom_id res chain seq x y z
N MET A 1 -25.74 33.92 77.86
CA MET A 1 -24.36 33.49 78.16
C MET A 1 -24.37 31.98 78.39
N THR A 2 -23.83 31.20 77.43
CA THR A 2 -23.29 29.80 77.51
C THR A 2 -24.09 28.76 78.32
N LYS A 3 -24.61 27.66 77.76
CA LYS A 3 -23.90 26.43 77.29
C LYS A 3 -24.98 25.29 77.19
N PRO A 4 -24.73 24.04 76.75
CA PRO A 4 -24.25 23.47 75.47
C PRO A 4 -25.25 22.48 74.79
N ILE A 5 -24.89 22.06 73.57
CA ILE A 5 -25.38 20.86 72.83
C ILE A 5 -24.79 19.59 73.49
N PRO A 6 -25.46 18.41 73.45
CA PRO A 6 -25.00 17.42 72.47
C PRO A 6 -26.10 16.58 71.81
N HIS A 7 -25.91 16.39 70.50
CA HIS A 7 -26.45 15.29 69.71
C HIS A 7 -25.99 13.95 70.26
N ARG A 8 -26.89 12.95 70.28
CA ARG A 8 -26.58 11.56 69.90
C ARG A 8 -27.82 10.66 69.86
N THR A 9 -27.78 9.75 68.90
CA THR A 9 -28.61 8.54 68.70
C THR A 9 -29.94 8.72 67.95
N ALA A 10 -29.96 8.22 66.71
CA ALA A 10 -30.86 7.14 66.28
C ALA A 10 -30.51 6.77 64.83
N ILE A 11 -29.68 5.74 64.65
CA ILE A 11 -29.54 5.06 63.36
C ILE A 11 -30.77 4.15 63.26
N LEU A 12 -31.74 4.52 62.41
CA LEU A 12 -32.86 3.67 62.04
C LEU A 12 -32.79 3.38 60.54
N ALA A 13 -32.93 2.09 60.24
CA ALA A 13 -32.86 1.47 58.93
C ALA A 13 -33.87 2.05 57.93
N GLY A 14 -33.47 2.09 56.65
CA GLY A 14 -34.29 2.58 55.55
C GLY A 14 -33.81 2.08 54.19
N LEU A 15 -33.89 0.76 54.02
CA LEU A 15 -34.12 0.02 52.78
C LEU A 15 -34.34 0.89 51.51
N VAL A 16 -33.29 1.16 50.74
CA VAL A 16 -33.41 1.56 49.33
C VAL A 16 -32.79 0.48 48.47
N ALA A 17 -33.67 -0.25 47.80
CA ALA A 17 -33.40 -1.37 46.93
C ALA A 17 -32.47 -0.98 45.77
N SER A 18 -31.25 -1.50 45.81
CA SER A 18 -30.31 -1.52 44.70
C SER A 18 -30.74 -2.59 43.67
N LEU A 19 -31.57 -2.20 42.70
CA LEU A 19 -31.71 -2.96 41.45
C LEU A 19 -30.45 -2.76 40.60
N ALA A 20 -29.44 -3.59 40.82
CA ALA A 20 -28.33 -3.77 39.88
C ALA A 20 -28.76 -4.76 38.78
N LEU A 21 -29.49 -4.25 37.78
CA LEU A 21 -29.74 -4.97 36.53
C LEU A 21 -28.54 -4.74 35.60
N SER A 22 -27.86 -5.84 35.28
CA SER A 22 -27.39 -6.21 33.93
C SER A 22 -26.09 -6.98 34.08
N GLY A 23 -26.23 -8.30 34.17
CA GLY A 23 -25.12 -9.22 34.09
C GLY A 23 -24.46 -9.11 32.73
N CYS A 24 -23.18 -8.74 32.71
CA CYS A 24 -22.30 -9.15 31.63
C CYS A 24 -22.16 -10.67 31.75
N MET A 25 -22.97 -11.43 30.99
CA MET A 25 -22.62 -12.81 30.65
C MET A 25 -21.30 -12.73 29.89
N ALA A 26 -20.20 -13.05 30.57
CA ALA A 26 -18.88 -13.15 29.97
C ALA A 26 -18.94 -14.27 28.93
N LEU A 27 -18.97 -13.90 27.65
CA LEU A 27 -18.73 -14.85 26.58
C LEU A 27 -17.35 -15.48 26.81
N PRO A 28 -17.20 -16.82 26.67
CA PRO A 28 -15.93 -17.47 26.88
C PRO A 28 -14.90 -16.87 25.93
N GLN A 29 -13.80 -16.35 26.50
CA GLN A 29 -12.74 -15.69 25.74
C GLN A 29 -11.79 -16.71 25.08
N SER A 30 -11.96 -18.00 25.39
CA SER A 30 -11.18 -19.09 24.81
C SER A 30 -12.07 -20.32 24.57
N ALA A 31 -11.73 -21.14 23.58
CA ALA A 31 -12.39 -22.40 23.27
C ALA A 31 -12.36 -23.37 24.45
N VAL A 32 -11.30 -23.36 25.26
CA VAL A 32 -11.21 -24.16 26.50
C VAL A 32 -12.27 -23.72 27.53
N GLN A 33 -12.55 -22.41 27.64
CA GLN A 33 -13.57 -21.88 28.55
C GLN A 33 -15.01 -22.18 28.09
N ALA A 34 -15.20 -22.60 26.83
CA ALA A 34 -16.50 -22.96 26.28
C ALA A 34 -16.82 -24.47 26.41
N LEU A 35 -15.90 -25.28 26.97
CA LEU A 35 -16.09 -26.72 27.09
C LEU A 35 -17.07 -27.08 28.22
N PRO A 36 -17.97 -28.07 28.01
CA PRO A 36 -18.75 -28.64 29.09
C PRO A 36 -17.87 -29.46 30.05
N GLN A 37 -18.29 -29.62 31.31
CA GLN A 37 -17.48 -30.24 32.37
C GLN A 37 -17.13 -31.72 32.12
N ASP A 38 -17.85 -32.39 31.23
CA ASP A 38 -17.69 -33.79 30.83
C ASP A 38 -16.96 -33.96 29.48
N ALA A 39 -16.32 -32.91 28.96
CA ALA A 39 -15.57 -32.98 27.71
C ALA A 39 -14.45 -34.05 27.78
N SER A 40 -14.37 -34.87 26.72
CA SER A 40 -13.34 -35.89 26.59
C SER A 40 -11.94 -35.27 26.42
N ALA A 41 -10.89 -36.01 26.79
CA ALA A 41 -9.50 -35.54 26.69
C ALA A 41 -9.13 -35.05 25.28
N ASP A 42 -9.65 -35.71 24.25
CA ASP A 42 -9.41 -35.33 22.84
C ASP A 42 -10.07 -33.98 22.49
N THR A 43 -11.24 -33.70 23.08
CA THR A 43 -11.96 -32.43 22.89
C THR A 43 -11.25 -31.27 23.59
N VAL A 44 -10.63 -31.53 24.74
CA VAL A 44 -9.81 -30.55 25.46
C VAL A 44 -8.58 -30.19 24.65
N GLN A 45 -7.86 -31.19 24.11
CA GLN A 45 -6.70 -30.96 23.25
C GLN A 45 -7.06 -30.17 21.99
N LEU A 46 -8.23 -30.43 21.40
CA LEU A 46 -8.74 -29.69 20.24
C LEU A 46 -9.06 -28.23 20.56
N ALA A 47 -9.59 -27.95 21.75
CA ALA A 47 -9.82 -26.60 22.21
C ALA A 47 -8.51 -25.85 22.49
N GLU A 48 -7.53 -26.51 23.12
CA GLU A 48 -6.21 -25.95 23.40
C GLU A 48 -5.44 -25.61 22.11
N MET A 49 -5.45 -26.50 21.11
CA MET A 49 -4.80 -26.21 19.82
C MET A 49 -5.49 -25.06 19.07
N LYS A 50 -6.82 -24.94 19.19
CA LYS A 50 -7.58 -23.84 18.59
C LYS A 50 -7.25 -22.50 19.27
N ASP A 51 -7.15 -22.49 20.59
CA ASP A 51 -6.78 -21.29 21.35
C ASP A 51 -5.34 -20.85 21.06
N ALA A 52 -4.42 -21.80 20.92
CA ALA A 52 -3.04 -21.53 20.49
C ALA A 52 -2.96 -20.94 19.07
N MET A 53 -3.91 -21.29 18.20
CA MET A 53 -3.99 -20.75 16.84
C MET A 53 -4.69 -19.39 16.78
N ALA A 54 -5.69 -19.15 17.63
CA ALA A 54 -6.45 -17.90 17.69
C ALA A 54 -5.65 -16.72 18.28
N GLY A 55 -4.65 -16.99 19.13
CA GLY A 55 -3.73 -15.96 19.63
C GLY A 55 -2.71 -15.47 18.59
N ALA A 56 -2.64 -16.14 17.45
CA ALA A 56 -1.75 -15.81 16.34
C ALA A 56 -2.58 -15.41 15.12
N GLU A 57 -3.42 -14.38 15.23
CA GLU A 57 -3.83 -13.61 14.06
C GLU A 57 -2.55 -12.95 13.53
N PRO A 58 -1.96 -13.40 12.40
CA PRO A 58 -0.89 -12.63 11.82
C PRO A 58 -1.59 -11.39 11.25
N THR A 59 -1.45 -10.25 11.92
CA THR A 59 -1.78 -8.94 11.36
C THR A 59 -0.82 -8.67 10.19
N VAL A 60 -0.92 -9.46 9.13
CA VAL A 60 -0.36 -9.16 7.83
C VAL A 60 -1.27 -8.10 7.26
N THR A 61 -1.10 -6.86 7.74
CA THR A 61 -1.47 -5.73 6.89
C THR A 61 -0.59 -5.88 5.65
N PRO A 62 -1.15 -6.15 4.46
CA PRO A 62 -0.34 -6.24 3.26
C PRO A 62 0.29 -4.87 3.08
N GLN A 63 1.58 -4.75 3.39
CA GLN A 63 2.37 -3.58 3.05
C GLN A 63 2.40 -3.56 1.52
N LEU A 64 1.45 -2.85 0.91
CA LEU A 64 1.31 -2.72 -0.53
C LEU A 64 2.50 -1.91 -1.03
N ARG A 65 3.64 -2.59 -1.24
CA ARG A 65 4.80 -1.96 -1.87
C ARG A 65 4.46 -1.74 -3.35
N PRO A 66 4.58 -0.51 -3.86
CA PRO A 66 4.36 -0.24 -5.27
C PRO A 66 5.27 -1.11 -6.12
N ALA A 67 4.72 -1.72 -7.17
CA ALA A 67 5.52 -2.44 -8.15
C ALA A 67 6.40 -1.45 -8.93
N PRO A 68 7.60 -1.88 -9.38
CA PRO A 68 8.39 -1.07 -10.29
C PRO A 68 7.64 -0.87 -11.61
N LEU A 69 7.83 0.30 -12.24
CA LEU A 69 7.29 0.55 -13.58
C LEU A 69 8.26 0.06 -14.64
N VAL A 70 7.73 -0.49 -15.72
CA VAL A 70 8.52 -1.05 -16.82
C VAL A 70 8.07 -0.41 -18.13
N GLY A 71 9.01 0.23 -18.82
CA GLY A 71 8.81 0.75 -20.17
C GLY A 71 9.54 -0.07 -21.20
N ARG A 72 8.94 -0.23 -22.37
CA ARG A 72 9.48 -1.00 -23.49
C ARG A 72 9.53 -0.12 -24.72
N GLY A 73 10.63 -0.22 -25.45
CA GLY A 73 10.80 0.52 -26.70
C GLY A 73 11.45 -0.33 -27.78
N PHE A 74 11.17 0.01 -29.03
CA PHE A 74 11.64 -0.73 -30.19
C PHE A 74 12.14 0.22 -31.27
N ALA A 75 13.21 -0.17 -31.96
CA ALA A 75 13.68 0.56 -33.13
C ALA A 75 14.31 -0.39 -34.15
N GLN A 76 14.06 -0.08 -35.42
CA GLN A 76 14.63 -0.83 -36.54
C GLN A 76 16.00 -0.30 -36.92
N VAL A 77 16.93 -1.18 -37.27
CA VAL A 77 18.30 -0.82 -37.71
C VAL A 77 18.27 -0.20 -39.10
N SER A 78 17.48 -0.74 -40.02
CA SER A 78 17.33 -0.24 -41.39
C SER A 78 16.86 1.21 -41.48
N LYS A 79 16.10 1.69 -40.49
CA LYS A 79 15.53 3.04 -40.45
C LYS A 79 16.46 4.11 -39.86
N GLN A 80 17.63 3.74 -39.35
CA GLN A 80 18.52 4.69 -38.68
C GLN A 80 19.42 5.44 -39.67
N PRO A 81 19.68 6.75 -39.43
CA PRO A 81 20.55 7.56 -40.28
C PRO A 81 22.03 7.33 -39.95
N GLY A 82 22.55 6.15 -40.30
CA GLY A 82 23.96 5.80 -40.13
C GLY A 82 24.59 5.29 -41.42
N GLU A 83 25.84 5.67 -41.67
CA GLU A 83 26.57 5.32 -42.90
C GLU A 83 26.98 3.85 -42.90
N SER A 84 27.39 3.33 -41.74
CA SER A 84 27.72 1.92 -41.55
C SER A 84 26.61 1.14 -40.83
N LEU A 85 26.57 -0.18 -41.05
CA LEU A 85 25.65 -1.06 -40.31
C LEU A 85 25.87 -0.97 -38.79
N ASN A 86 27.12 -0.87 -38.34
CA ASN A 86 27.45 -0.75 -36.92
C ASN A 86 26.93 0.56 -36.33
N GLN A 87 27.07 1.68 -37.06
CA GLN A 87 26.52 2.96 -36.66
C GLN A 87 24.99 2.91 -36.58
N ARG A 88 24.32 2.31 -37.58
CA ARG A 88 22.87 2.12 -37.55
C ARG A 88 22.40 1.27 -36.36
N ARG A 89 23.15 0.23 -35.98
CA ARG A 89 22.84 -0.58 -34.79
C ARG A 89 22.93 0.24 -33.50
N ILE A 90 23.98 1.06 -33.35
CA ILE A 90 24.14 1.96 -32.19
C ILE A 90 22.98 2.95 -32.14
N LEU A 91 22.63 3.56 -33.27
CA LEU A 91 21.49 4.48 -33.35
C LEU A 91 20.17 3.79 -33.04
N ALA A 92 19.96 2.55 -33.48
CA ALA A 92 18.74 1.79 -33.19
C ALA A 92 18.61 1.50 -31.69
N MET A 93 19.69 1.09 -31.01
CA MET A 93 19.67 0.92 -29.56
C MET A 93 19.35 2.22 -28.82
N ARG A 94 19.84 3.37 -29.31
CA ARG A 94 19.53 4.69 -28.74
C ARG A 94 18.06 5.07 -28.99
N ALA A 95 17.56 4.89 -30.20
CA ALA A 95 16.17 5.16 -30.55
C ALA A 95 15.22 4.29 -29.73
N ALA A 96 15.48 2.98 -29.62
CA ALA A 96 14.70 2.06 -28.79
C ALA A 96 14.71 2.45 -27.30
N ARG A 97 15.83 2.99 -26.80
CA ARG A 97 15.91 3.52 -25.43
C ARG A 97 15.05 4.78 -25.24
N LEU A 98 15.07 5.71 -26.20
CA LEU A 98 14.23 6.91 -26.16
C LEU A 98 12.75 6.55 -26.21
N ASP A 99 12.39 5.55 -27.03
CA ASP A 99 11.04 5.00 -27.10
C ASP A 99 10.62 4.37 -25.76
N ALA A 100 11.49 3.58 -25.13
CA ALA A 100 11.24 3.01 -23.80
C ALA A 100 11.09 4.08 -22.70
N LEU A 101 11.84 5.18 -22.79
CA LEU A 101 11.71 6.34 -21.89
C LEU A 101 10.36 7.03 -22.09
N ARG A 102 9.88 7.14 -23.33
CA ARG A 102 8.57 7.69 -23.63
C ARG A 102 7.45 6.85 -23.00
N ASP A 103 7.50 5.54 -23.15
CA ASP A 103 6.55 4.62 -22.51
C ASP A 103 6.53 4.80 -20.97
N LEU A 104 7.71 4.83 -20.32
CA LEU A 104 7.79 5.13 -18.88
C LEU A 104 7.21 6.51 -18.52
N THR A 105 7.46 7.51 -19.35
CA THR A 105 6.97 8.87 -19.16
C THR A 105 5.45 8.92 -19.18
N GLU A 106 4.84 8.25 -20.16
CA GLU A 106 3.39 8.16 -20.32
C GLU A 106 2.76 7.44 -19.11
N GLN A 107 3.36 6.34 -18.64
CA GLN A 107 2.90 5.63 -17.43
C GLN A 107 2.95 6.52 -16.18
N VAL A 108 4.08 7.22 -15.95
CA VAL A 108 4.24 8.13 -14.80
C VAL A 108 3.23 9.28 -14.88
N HIS A 109 3.01 9.82 -16.08
CA HIS A 109 2.05 10.89 -16.30
C HIS A 109 0.62 10.44 -16.00
N GLY A 110 0.24 9.24 -16.43
CA GLY A 110 -1.06 8.64 -16.14
C GLY A 110 -1.34 8.50 -14.64
N ILE A 111 -0.33 8.11 -13.84
CA ILE A 111 -0.47 8.05 -12.38
C ILE A 111 -0.85 9.41 -11.80
N ARG A 112 -0.22 10.50 -12.25
CA ARG A 112 -0.51 11.85 -11.75
C ARG A 112 -1.90 12.33 -12.15
N ILE A 113 -2.27 12.18 -13.43
CA ILE A 113 -3.61 12.57 -13.90
C ILE A 113 -4.69 11.83 -13.12
N THR A 114 -4.54 10.51 -12.93
CA THR A 114 -5.55 9.72 -12.21
C THR A 114 -5.73 10.20 -10.77
N SER A 115 -4.65 10.58 -10.09
CA SER A 115 -4.73 11.13 -8.72
C SER A 115 -5.33 12.54 -8.65
N ASP A 116 -4.98 13.42 -9.59
CA ASP A 116 -5.52 14.79 -9.64
C ASP A 116 -7.02 14.77 -10.03
N SER A 117 -7.40 13.93 -10.99
CA SER A 117 -8.80 13.78 -11.47
C SER A 117 -9.72 13.14 -10.43
N LEU A 118 -9.22 12.25 -9.55
CA LEU A 118 -10.00 11.70 -8.45
C LEU A 118 -10.35 12.75 -7.37
N LEU A 119 -9.70 13.93 -7.41
CA LEU A 119 -9.90 14.98 -6.41
C LEU A 119 -10.50 16.27 -6.97
N ARG A 120 -10.35 16.61 -8.27
CA ARG A 120 -10.96 17.82 -8.88
C ARG A 120 -11.23 17.71 -10.38
N ASP A 121 -12.46 17.98 -10.80
CA ASP A 121 -12.78 18.46 -12.16
C ASP A 121 -12.19 19.85 -12.36
N ALA A 122 -11.07 20.00 -13.10
CA ALA A 122 -10.66 21.30 -13.66
C ALA A 122 -9.57 21.22 -14.75
N VAL A 123 -10.01 21.48 -15.98
CA VAL A 123 -9.41 22.30 -17.05
C VAL A 123 -7.91 22.65 -16.95
N LEU A 124 -7.17 22.06 -17.90
CA LEU A 124 -6.03 22.56 -18.70
C LEU A 124 -5.00 23.48 -18.01
N ARG A 125 -3.90 22.86 -17.56
CA ARG A 125 -2.56 23.49 -17.50
C ARG A 125 -1.51 22.51 -18.02
N ASN A 126 -1.02 22.75 -19.23
CA ASN A 126 -0.12 21.84 -19.96
C ASN A 126 1.37 22.02 -19.56
N ASP A 127 1.77 23.25 -19.21
CA ASP A 127 3.21 23.60 -19.16
C ASP A 127 3.90 23.22 -17.83
N THR A 128 3.17 23.19 -16.71
CA THR A 128 3.71 22.74 -15.42
C THR A 128 3.84 21.22 -15.34
N LEU A 129 3.08 20.49 -16.16
CA LEU A 129 3.11 19.03 -16.21
C LEU A 129 4.39 18.55 -16.90
N ALA A 130 4.79 19.17 -18.02
CA ALA A 130 5.99 18.83 -18.76
C ALA A 130 7.28 18.99 -17.93
N ALA A 131 7.44 20.12 -17.22
CA ALA A 131 8.62 20.40 -16.42
C ALA A 131 8.79 19.44 -15.21
N ARG A 132 7.70 18.85 -14.70
CA ARG A 132 7.73 17.91 -13.56
C ARG A 132 7.98 16.46 -14.00
N VAL A 133 7.54 16.09 -15.21
CA VAL A 133 7.81 14.79 -15.82
C VAL A 133 9.31 14.56 -15.98
N GLU A 134 10.04 15.58 -16.41
CA GLU A 134 11.49 15.53 -16.63
C GLU A 134 12.31 15.28 -15.34
N GLY A 135 11.79 15.73 -14.18
CA GLY A 135 12.42 15.49 -12.87
C GLY A 135 12.27 14.06 -12.34
N THR A 136 11.27 13.31 -12.81
CA THR A 136 10.85 12.03 -12.22
C THR A 136 11.56 10.81 -12.84
N LEU A 137 12.04 10.94 -14.07
CA LEU A 137 12.70 9.85 -14.81
C LEU A 137 14.17 9.63 -14.41
N ARG A 138 14.71 10.41 -13.47
CA ARG A 138 16.12 10.32 -13.01
C ARG A 138 16.49 8.95 -12.44
N GLY A 139 15.51 8.14 -12.03
CA GLY A 139 15.71 6.77 -11.54
C GLY A 139 15.54 5.66 -12.58
N ALA A 140 15.25 5.98 -13.85
CA ALA A 140 15.00 4.96 -14.86
C ALA A 140 16.30 4.30 -15.33
N ARG A 141 16.41 2.98 -15.17
CA ARG A 141 17.57 2.18 -15.64
C ARG A 141 17.20 1.26 -16.79
N THR A 142 18.16 0.94 -17.64
CA THR A 142 17.98 -0.14 -18.63
C THR A 142 18.23 -1.48 -17.99
N VAL A 143 17.25 -2.37 -18.09
CA VAL A 143 17.32 -3.73 -17.56
C VAL A 143 17.60 -4.76 -18.65
N ALA A 144 17.23 -4.47 -19.90
CA ALA A 144 17.52 -5.36 -21.02
C ALA A 144 17.65 -4.60 -22.35
N ILE A 145 18.52 -5.12 -23.21
CA ILE A 145 18.59 -4.77 -24.64
C ILE A 145 18.59 -6.09 -25.40
N THR A 146 17.53 -6.37 -26.14
CA THR A 146 17.32 -7.65 -26.81
C THR A 146 17.23 -7.41 -28.32
N PRO A 147 18.07 -8.06 -29.14
CA PRO A 147 17.87 -8.02 -30.59
C PRO A 147 16.52 -8.68 -30.93
N ARG A 148 15.69 -7.99 -31.72
CA ARG A 148 14.49 -8.58 -32.35
C ARG A 148 14.81 -8.93 -33.79
N SER A 149 14.15 -9.98 -34.28
CA SER A 149 14.36 -10.62 -35.58
C SER A 149 14.92 -9.70 -36.66
N HIS A 150 16.05 -10.10 -37.23
CA HIS A 150 16.83 -9.58 -38.36
C HIS A 150 17.16 -8.07 -38.44
N ASP A 151 16.34 -7.17 -37.89
CA ASP A 151 16.42 -5.73 -38.19
C ASP A 151 15.97 -4.82 -37.05
N GLY A 152 16.08 -5.22 -35.77
CA GLY A 152 15.72 -4.31 -34.69
C GLY A 152 16.26 -4.65 -33.32
N TYR A 153 16.13 -3.68 -32.41
CA TYR A 153 16.41 -3.84 -31.00
C TYR A 153 15.18 -3.49 -30.17
N ALA A 154 14.93 -4.29 -29.15
CA ALA A 154 14.03 -4.00 -28.06
C ALA A 154 14.83 -3.54 -26.85
N VAL A 155 14.41 -2.48 -26.19
CA VAL A 155 14.98 -2.01 -24.92
C VAL A 155 13.89 -2.08 -23.87
N THR A 156 14.25 -2.59 -22.70
CA THR A 156 13.39 -2.56 -21.52
C THR A 156 14.06 -1.69 -20.47
N MET A 157 13.31 -0.70 -19.98
CA MET A 157 13.72 0.18 -18.91
C MET A 157 12.80 -0.01 -17.71
N GLN A 158 13.35 0.22 -16.53
CA GLN A 158 12.64 0.06 -15.28
C GLN A 158 12.85 1.29 -14.40
N LEU A 159 11.77 1.73 -13.76
CA LEU A 159 11.78 2.67 -12.66
C LEU A 159 11.60 1.90 -11.35
N ASP A 160 12.44 2.17 -10.35
CA ASP A 160 12.40 1.43 -9.08
C ASP A 160 11.11 1.64 -8.30
N ALA A 161 10.73 0.60 -7.56
CA ALA A 161 9.59 0.61 -6.64
C ALA A 161 9.66 1.77 -5.65
N ASP A 162 10.85 2.11 -5.13
CA ASP A 162 11.03 3.22 -4.20
C ASP A 162 10.78 4.58 -4.86
N THR A 163 11.21 4.73 -6.12
CA THR A 163 10.93 5.94 -6.90
C THR A 163 9.44 6.03 -7.22
N VAL A 164 8.80 4.92 -7.58
CA VAL A 164 7.34 4.86 -7.78
C VAL A 164 6.59 5.21 -6.50
N ALA A 165 7.02 4.67 -5.35
CA ALA A 165 6.46 5.02 -4.05
C ALA A 165 6.63 6.50 -3.70
N TYR A 166 7.79 7.08 -4.00
CA TYR A 166 8.02 8.51 -3.87
C TYR A 166 7.05 9.32 -4.73
N ILE A 167 6.86 8.94 -6.01
CA ILE A 167 5.92 9.62 -6.92
C ILE A 167 4.50 9.58 -6.35
N LEU A 168 4.04 8.40 -5.92
CA LEU A 168 2.70 8.20 -5.35
C LEU A 168 2.50 9.04 -4.08
N ARG A 169 3.50 9.08 -3.19
CA ARG A 169 3.46 9.93 -1.98
C ARG A 169 3.44 11.41 -2.32
N ALA A 170 4.34 11.85 -3.20
CA ALA A 170 4.45 13.26 -3.60
C ALA A 170 3.19 13.77 -4.32
N VAL A 171 2.45 12.88 -4.98
CA VAL A 171 1.13 13.17 -5.56
C VAL A 171 0.06 13.22 -4.47
N GLY A 172 0.06 12.28 -3.51
CA GLY A 172 -0.95 12.22 -2.44
C GLY A 172 -0.84 13.31 -1.37
N THR A 173 0.33 13.91 -1.15
CA THR A 173 0.55 14.95 -0.12
C THR A 173 0.32 16.39 -0.59
N GLY A 174 -0.17 16.58 -1.83
CA GLY A 174 -0.42 17.90 -2.41
C GLY A 174 -1.84 18.48 -2.19
N GLY A 175 -2.65 17.84 -1.33
CA GLY A 175 -4.02 18.24 -0.99
C GLY A 175 -4.11 19.10 0.27
#